data_AF-A0A7C7N0U3-F1
#
_entry.id   AF-A0A7C7N0U3-F1
#
_cell.length_a   1.000
_cell.length_b   1.000
_cell.length_c   1.000
_cell.angle_alpha   90.00
_cell.angle_beta   90.00
_cell.angle_gamma   90.00
#
_symmetry.space_group_name_H-M   'P 1'
#
loop_
_entity.id
_entity.type
_entity.pdbx_description
1 polymer ?
#
loop_
_entity_poly.entity_id
_entity_poly.type
_entity_poly.pdbx_seq_one_letter_code
_entity_poly.pdbx_strand_id
1 'polypeptide(L)'
;MEKPYKKDEQTFRELMQMGGTEKPSKNFASKVMLAIQAEKEPVKATPLVSLKGWIVLVFIFVASSALLYYFPIENALFSKNMTQSFSNFNEMMSSLKMSKGMWYACVFLSLFLVQLPFLKRFLDKQRS
;
A
#
# COMPACT_ATOMS: atom_id res chain seq x y z
N MET A 1 11.12 -19.14 34.13
CA MET A 1 12.26 -18.23 33.89
C MET A 1 11.73 -16.80 33.99
N GLU A 2 11.79 -16.17 35.17
CA GLU A 2 11.17 -14.84 35.45
C GLU A 2 12.21 -13.75 35.73
N LYS A 3 13.25 -13.66 34.90
CA LYS A 3 14.48 -12.94 35.27
C LYS A 3 14.71 -11.53 34.66
N PRO A 4 14.10 -11.09 33.53
CA PRO A 4 14.39 -9.76 32.99
C PRO A 4 13.55 -8.64 33.65
N TYR A 5 12.24 -8.85 33.85
CA TYR A 5 11.32 -7.82 34.35
C TYR A 5 11.67 -7.26 35.74
N LYS A 6 12.17 -8.12 36.64
CA LYS A 6 12.51 -7.72 38.02
C LYS A 6 13.68 -6.74 38.06
N LYS A 7 14.59 -6.83 37.08
CA LYS A 7 15.77 -5.97 37.02
C LYS A 7 15.38 -4.56 36.54
N ASP A 8 14.52 -4.48 35.53
CA ASP A 8 14.00 -3.21 35.02
C ASP A 8 13.14 -2.48 36.06
N GLU A 9 12.31 -3.24 36.80
CA GLU A 9 11.50 -2.73 37.91
C GLU A 9 12.37 -2.16 39.05
N GLN A 10 13.49 -2.82 39.36
CA GLN A 10 14.45 -2.36 40.37
C GLN A 10 15.16 -1.08 39.93
N THR A 11 15.63 -1.02 38.68
CA THR A 11 16.26 0.18 38.14
C THR A 11 15.28 1.36 38.08
N PHE A 12 14.01 1.11 37.74
CA PHE A 12 12.97 2.14 37.74
C PHE A 12 12.66 2.66 39.15
N ARG A 13 12.63 1.79 40.15
CA ARG A 13 12.43 2.15 41.56
C ARG A 13 13.61 2.94 42.13
N GLU A 14 14.83 2.55 41.79
CA GLU A 14 16.05 3.26 42.19
C GLU A 14 16.10 4.67 41.57
N LEU A 15 15.73 4.81 40.29
CA LEU A 15 15.63 6.12 39.63
C LEU A 15 14.56 7.01 40.26
N MET A 16 13.41 6.46 40.66
CA MET A 16 12.37 7.20 41.39
C MET A 16 12.79 7.60 42.81
N GLN A 17 13.61 6.77 43.49
CA GLN A 17 14.10 7.08 44.84
C GLN A 17 15.25 8.09 44.83
N MET A 18 16.10 8.08 43.81
CA MET A 18 17.18 9.07 43.63
C MET A 18 16.63 10.45 43.23
N GLY A 19 15.46 10.52 42.59
CA GLY A 19 14.74 11.76 42.28
C GLY A 19 14.02 12.40 43.48
N GLY A 20 14.65 12.39 44.66
CA GLY A 20 14.05 12.84 45.92
C GLY A 20 13.41 14.23 45.85
N THR A 21 12.11 14.29 46.21
CA THR A 21 11.39 15.43 46.82
C THR A 21 11.33 16.77 46.09
N GLU A 22 11.57 16.85 44.79
CA GLU A 22 10.95 17.95 44.04
C GLU A 22 9.49 17.59 43.78
N LYS A 23 8.60 18.07 44.66
CA LYS A 23 7.16 18.01 44.40
C LYS A 23 6.94 18.54 42.98
N PRO A 24 6.42 17.73 42.05
CA PRO A 24 6.13 18.22 40.72
C PRO A 24 5.26 19.46 40.89
N SER A 25 5.60 20.55 40.18
CA SER A 25 4.80 21.78 40.26
C SER A 25 3.32 21.42 40.11
N LYS A 26 2.40 22.11 40.79
CA LYS A 26 0.96 21.76 40.80
C LYS A 26 0.36 21.54 39.40
N ASN A 27 1.00 22.07 38.37
CA ASN A 27 0.59 21.98 36.96
C ASN A 27 1.46 21.08 36.09
N PHE A 28 2.43 20.34 36.64
CA PHE A 28 3.33 19.47 35.88
C PHE A 28 2.56 18.36 35.16
N ALA A 29 1.70 17.64 35.87
CA ALA A 29 0.86 16.60 35.27
C ALA A 29 -0.02 17.17 34.16
N SER A 30 -0.64 18.34 34.37
CA SER A 30 -1.44 19.01 33.36
C SER A 30 -0.61 19.43 32.15
N LYS A 31 0.60 19.95 32.33
CA LYS A 31 1.52 20.34 31.24
C LYS A 31 2.02 19.13 30.45
N VAL A 32 2.35 18.03 31.12
CA VAL A 32 2.74 16.77 30.46
C VAL A 32 1.56 16.18 29.68
N MET A 33 0.37 16.17 30.27
CA MET A 33 -0.85 15.69 29.61
C MET A 33 -1.28 16.59 28.44
N LEU A 34 -1.01 17.90 28.50
CA LEU A 34 -1.19 18.82 27.38
C LEU A 34 -0.17 18.59 26.27
N ALA A 35 1.10 18.40 26.62
CA ALA A 35 2.16 18.10 25.64
C ALA A 35 1.89 16.78 24.93
N ILE A 36 1.51 15.73 25.66
CA ILE A 36 1.16 14.41 25.09
C ILE A 36 -0.11 14.50 24.24
N GLN A 37 -1.10 15.32 24.61
CA GLN A 37 -2.30 15.51 23.78
C GLN A 37 -2.03 16.36 22.53
N ALA A 38 -1.15 17.35 22.62
CA ALA A 38 -0.73 18.15 21.47
C ALA A 38 0.11 17.33 20.48
N GLU A 39 0.88 16.36 20.96
CA GLU A 39 1.64 15.43 20.13
C GLU A 39 0.75 14.31 19.55
N LYS A 40 -0.36 13.98 20.23
CA LYS A 40 -1.45 13.11 19.73
C LYS A 40 -2.40 13.86 18.79
N GLU A 41 -1.89 14.73 17.91
CA GLU A 41 -2.69 15.08 16.74
C GLU A 41 -3.11 13.77 16.05
N PRO A 42 -4.41 13.57 15.78
CA PRO A 42 -4.88 12.35 15.16
C PRO A 42 -4.15 12.22 13.83
N VAL A 43 -3.31 11.19 13.70
CA VAL A 43 -2.61 10.85 12.47
C VAL A 43 -3.65 10.87 11.37
N LYS A 44 -3.62 11.95 10.58
CA LYS A 44 -4.62 12.22 9.56
C LYS A 44 -4.54 11.03 8.61
N ALA A 45 -5.55 10.17 8.63
CA ALA A 45 -5.60 8.99 7.78
C ALA A 45 -5.68 9.47 6.33
N THR A 46 -4.52 9.72 5.72
CA THR A 46 -4.45 10.11 4.33
C THR A 46 -4.88 8.91 3.51
N PRO A 47 -5.96 9.01 2.73
CA PRO A 47 -6.40 7.91 1.90
C PRO A 47 -5.28 7.54 0.93
N LEU A 48 -4.86 6.28 0.94
CA LEU A 48 -3.77 5.74 0.11
C LEU A 48 -3.97 6.01 -1.39
N VAL A 49 -5.24 6.14 -1.79
CA VAL A 49 -5.65 6.49 -3.14
C VAL A 49 -6.66 7.63 -3.02
N SER A 50 -6.34 8.76 -3.64
CA SER A 50 -7.29 9.88 -3.72
C SER A 50 -8.55 9.45 -4.48
N LEU A 51 -9.68 10.10 -4.21
CA LEU A 51 -10.94 9.86 -4.93
C LEU A 51 -10.78 9.93 -6.46
N LYS A 52 -9.87 10.80 -6.94
CA LYS A 52 -9.49 10.92 -8.34
C LYS A 52 -8.75 9.67 -8.86
N GLY A 53 -7.89 9.07 -8.04
CA GLY A 53 -7.19 7.83 -8.37
C GLY A 53 -8.14 6.65 -8.59
N TRP A 54 -9.23 6.58 -7.83
CA TRP A 54 -10.28 5.57 -8.02
C TRP A 54 -11.01 5.73 -9.36
N ILE A 55 -11.34 6.96 -9.75
CA ILE A 55 -11.98 7.24 -11.04
C ILE A 55 -11.08 6.81 -12.20
N VAL A 56 -9.79 7.15 -12.12
CA VAL A 56 -8.81 6.74 -13.15
C VAL A 56 -8.68 5.22 -13.23
N LEU A 57 -8.64 4.54 -12.08
CA LEU A 57 -8.54 3.08 -12.03
C LEU A 57 -9.76 2.39 -12.67
N VAL A 58 -10.97 2.87 -12.33
CA VAL A 58 -12.22 2.37 -12.93
C VAL A 58 -12.23 2.62 -14.43
N PHE A 59 -11.81 3.81 -14.87
CA PHE A 59 -11.75 4.15 -16.29
C PHE A 59 -10.80 3.22 -17.06
N ILE A 60 -9.59 2.98 -16.54
CA ILE A 60 -8.61 2.07 -17.15
C ILE A 60 -9.17 0.64 -17.22
N PHE A 61 -9.83 0.19 -16.16
CA PHE A 61 -10.41 -1.16 -16.11
C PHE A 61 -11.53 -1.32 -17.15
N VAL A 62 -12.45 -0.36 -17.24
CA VAL A 62 -13.54 -0.37 -18.22
C VAL A 62 -13.00 -0.28 -19.65
N ALA A 63 -12.05 0.62 -19.90
CA ALA A 63 -11.42 0.77 -21.21
C ALA A 63 -10.70 -0.53 -21.64
N SER A 64 -9.95 -1.16 -20.75
CA SER A 64 -9.26 -2.42 -21.03
C SER A 64 -10.24 -3.56 -21.29
N SER A 65 -11.33 -3.63 -20.51
CA SER A 65 -12.36 -4.66 -20.67
C SER A 65 -13.12 -4.50 -21.99
N ALA A 66 -13.47 -3.27 -22.36
CA ALA A 66 -14.09 -2.97 -23.64
C ALA A 66 -13.14 -3.31 -24.81
N LEU A 67 -11.86 -2.93 -24.71
CA LEU A 67 -10.86 -3.24 -25.73
C LEU A 67 -10.73 -4.75 -25.97
N LEU A 68 -10.68 -5.54 -24.89
CA LEU A 68 -10.63 -7.00 -24.96
C LEU A 68 -11.90 -7.64 -25.52
N TYR A 69 -13.06 -7.03 -25.27
CA TYR A 69 -14.34 -7.50 -25.81
C TYR A 69 -14.47 -7.26 -27.32
N TYR A 70 -14.07 -6.08 -27.79
CA TYR A 70 -14.16 -5.71 -29.21
C TYR A 70 -13.00 -6.24 -30.06
N PHE A 71 -11.82 -6.44 -29.48
CA PHE A 71 -10.63 -6.95 -30.18
C PHE A 71 -10.18 -8.30 -29.59
N PRO A 72 -10.69 -9.42 -30.12
CA PRO A 72 -10.22 -10.74 -29.72
C PRO A 72 -8.72 -10.90 -30.04
N ILE A 73 -7.96 -11.36 -29.03
CA ILE A 73 -6.48 -11.37 -28.96
C ILE A 73 -5.83 -12.25 -30.06
N GLU A 74 -6.63 -12.99 -30.82
CA GLU A 74 -6.22 -13.93 -31.87
C GLU A 74 -5.32 -13.27 -32.93
N ASN A 75 -5.47 -11.96 -33.16
CA ASN A 75 -4.73 -11.22 -34.18
C ASN A 75 -3.80 -10.10 -33.64
N ALA A 76 -3.84 -9.81 -32.32
CA ALA A 76 -3.25 -8.58 -31.78
C ALA A 76 -1.83 -8.74 -31.21
N LEU A 77 -1.39 -9.97 -30.91
CA LEU A 77 -0.13 -10.21 -30.17
C LEU A 77 1.16 -9.94 -30.97
N PHE A 78 1.10 -9.69 -32.28
CA PHE A 78 2.30 -9.62 -33.14
C PHE A 78 2.32 -8.45 -34.14
N SER A 79 1.57 -7.36 -33.91
CA SER A 79 1.74 -6.18 -34.76
C SER A 79 2.91 -5.31 -34.28
N LYS A 80 3.83 -5.01 -35.20
CA LYS A 80 5.01 -4.14 -35.02
C LYS A 80 4.67 -2.74 -34.43
N ASN A 81 3.40 -2.35 -34.46
CA ASN A 81 2.90 -1.08 -33.93
C ASN A 81 2.71 -1.07 -32.40
N MET A 82 2.63 -2.25 -31.77
CA MET A 82 2.42 -2.34 -30.31
C MET A 82 3.70 -1.98 -29.54
N THR A 83 4.87 -2.30 -30.10
CA THR A 83 6.18 -1.98 -29.51
C THR A 83 6.41 -0.47 -29.41
N GLN A 84 5.92 0.30 -30.39
CA GLN A 84 6.06 1.77 -30.41
C GLN A 84 5.06 2.48 -29.48
N SER A 85 3.90 1.87 -29.20
CA SER A 85 2.97 2.40 -28.19
C SER A 85 3.47 2.15 -26.77
N PHE A 86 4.14 1.01 -26.54
CA PHE A 86 4.76 0.68 -25.25
C PHE A 86 5.91 1.61 -24.87
N SER A 87 6.73 2.07 -25.81
CA SER A 87 7.83 3.00 -25.51
C SER A 87 7.30 4.36 -25.01
N ASN A 88 6.25 4.89 -25.64
CA ASN A 88 5.61 6.14 -25.24
C ASN A 88 4.89 5.99 -23.89
N PHE A 89 4.30 4.82 -23.62
CA PHE A 89 3.68 4.53 -22.33
C PHE A 89 4.72 4.42 -21.21
N ASN A 90 5.90 3.84 -21.49
CA ASN A 90 6.98 3.74 -20.51
C ASN A 90 7.55 5.12 -20.17
N GLU A 91 7.67 6.00 -21.16
CA GLU A 91 8.06 7.40 -20.95
C GLU A 91 7.02 8.17 -20.10
N MET A 92 5.73 7.97 -20.38
CA MET A 92 4.63 8.56 -19.59
C MET A 92 4.58 8.00 -18.15
N MET A 93 4.85 6.71 -17.97
CA MET A 93 4.94 6.08 -16.65
C MET A 93 6.20 6.46 -15.89
N SER A 94 7.30 6.79 -16.57
CA SER A 94 8.53 7.23 -15.90
C SER A 94 8.37 8.58 -15.19
N SER A 95 7.45 9.42 -15.68
CA SER A 95 7.05 10.69 -15.05
C SER A 95 6.15 10.47 -13.83
N LEU A 96 5.46 9.33 -13.76
CA LEU A 96 4.66 8.94 -12.60
C LEU A 96 5.59 8.29 -11.56
N LYS A 97 5.83 8.96 -10.43
CA LYS A 97 6.50 8.37 -9.25
C LYS A 97 5.66 7.22 -8.69
N MET A 98 5.73 6.06 -9.32
CA MET A 98 5.03 4.86 -8.93
C MET A 98 5.72 4.28 -7.69
N SER A 99 4.96 4.03 -6.62
CA SER A 99 5.52 3.41 -5.42
C SER A 99 5.90 1.96 -5.71
N LYS A 100 6.91 1.42 -5.00
CA LYS A 100 7.33 0.02 -5.16
C LYS A 100 6.16 -0.96 -4.98
N GLY A 101 5.24 -0.66 -4.05
CA GLY A 101 4.04 -1.47 -3.81
C GLY A 101 3.11 -1.56 -5.02
N MET A 102 2.96 -0.46 -5.76
CA MET A 102 2.13 -0.41 -6.97
C MET A 102 2.76 -1.22 -8.12
N TRP A 103 4.09 -1.29 -8.20
CA TRP A 103 4.80 -2.16 -9.15
C TRP A 103 4.53 -3.64 -8.85
N TYR A 104 4.66 -4.05 -7.58
CA TYR A 104 4.34 -5.41 -7.16
C TYR A 104 2.88 -5.77 -7.43
N ALA A 105 1.96 -4.87 -7.14
CA ALA A 105 0.54 -5.08 -7.43
C ALA A 105 0.29 -5.26 -8.94
N CYS A 106 0.94 -4.46 -9.79
CA CYS A 106 0.79 -4.56 -11.25
C CYS A 106 1.29 -5.92 -11.79
N VAL A 107 2.43 -6.40 -11.28
CA VAL A 107 2.96 -7.74 -11.64
C VAL A 107 2.02 -8.84 -11.20
N PHE A 108 1.58 -8.77 -9.95
CA PHE A 108 0.76 -9.82 -9.38
C PHE A 108 -0.60 -9.89 -10.08
N LEU A 109 -1.17 -8.72 -10.41
CA LEU A 109 -2.38 -8.59 -11.20
C LEU A 109 -2.17 -9.16 -12.61
N SER A 110 -1.09 -8.78 -13.31
CA SER A 110 -0.77 -9.31 -14.63
C SER A 110 -0.64 -10.83 -14.64
N LEU A 111 0.03 -11.39 -13.63
CA LEU A 111 0.18 -12.84 -13.46
C LEU A 111 -1.18 -13.52 -13.28
N PHE A 112 -2.08 -12.92 -12.50
CA PHE A 112 -3.44 -13.42 -12.29
C PHE A 112 -4.28 -13.38 -13.57
N LEU A 113 -4.19 -12.29 -14.36
CA LEU A 113 -4.89 -12.18 -15.64
C LEU A 113 -4.41 -13.20 -16.67
N VAL A 114 -3.11 -13.54 -16.67
CA VAL A 114 -2.56 -14.60 -17.54
C VAL A 114 -3.08 -15.98 -17.14
N GLN A 115 -3.47 -16.20 -15.88
CA GLN A 115 -4.05 -17.48 -15.44
C GLN A 115 -5.48 -17.69 -15.95
N LEU A 116 -6.26 -16.63 -16.19
CA LEU A 116 -7.64 -16.70 -16.70
C LEU A 116 -7.77 -17.45 -18.06
N PRO A 117 -6.99 -17.15 -19.11
CA PRO A 117 -7.08 -17.89 -20.37
C PRO A 117 -6.61 -19.34 -20.25
N PHE A 118 -5.65 -19.63 -19.36
CA PHE A 118 -5.24 -21.01 -19.07
C PHE A 118 -6.38 -21.81 -18.44
N LEU A 119 -7.06 -21.23 -17.46
CA LEU A 119 -8.21 -21.86 -16.80
C LEU A 119 -9.37 -22.05 -17.77
N LYS A 120 -9.65 -21.04 -18.62
CA LYS A 120 -10.68 -21.13 -19.67
C LYS A 120 -10.39 -22.28 -20.63
N ARG A 121 -9.16 -22.39 -21.15
CA ARG A 121 -8.75 -23.48 -22.05
C ARG A 121 -8.83 -24.86 -21.40
N PHE A 122 -8.51 -24.97 -20.11
CA PHE A 122 -8.64 -26.22 -19.38
C PHE A 122 -10.11 -26.65 -19.23
N LEU A 123 -10.99 -25.70 -18.90
CA LEU A 123 -12.43 -25.96 -18.79
C LEU A 123 -13.06 -26.37 -20.13
N ASP A 124 -12.72 -25.67 -21.21
CA ASP A 124 -13.21 -25.99 -22.56
C ASP A 124 -12.75 -27.39 -23.01
N LYS A 125 -11.55 -27.82 -22.61
CA LYS A 125 -11.02 -29.16 -22.91
C LYS A 125 -11.69 -30.30 -22.12
N GLN A 126 -12.23 -30.04 -20.92
CA GLN A 126 -13.00 -31.03 -20.17
C GLN A 126 -14.46 -31.15 -20.62
N ARG A 127 -14.96 -30.16 -21.37
CA ARG A 127 -16.35 -30.12 -21.84
C ARG A 127 -16.55 -30.74 -23.23
N SER A 128 -15.46 -31.08 -23.92
CA SER A 128 -15.44 -31.82 -25.19
C SER A 128 -15.12 -33.28 -24.95
#